data_AF-A0AAQ5Z507-F1
#
_entry.id   AF-A0AAQ5Z507-F1
#
_cell.length_a   1.000
_cell.length_b   1.000
_cell.length_c   1.000
_cell.angle_alpha   90.00
_cell.angle_beta   90.00
_cell.angle_gamma   90.00
#
_symmetry.space_group_name_H-M   'P 1'
#
loop_
_entity.id
_entity.type
_entity.pdbx_description
1 polymer ?
#
loop_
_entity_poly.entity_id
_entity_poly.type
_entity_poly.pdbx_seq_one_letter_code
_entity_poly.pdbx_strand_id
1 'polypeptide(L)'
;MRLLNTSCGEIRGRLHKSGVMHVLFLFLAIVLSCHGCPDRCVCSLQTVKCQNQDLDAIPHSIPANTKFLFVTGNNISNISVASFPTRLDQLTDLYLGGNGMEYVEEMVFDNLPNLLRLDLSNNRIQSFSERAFPDDNKLQLLNLSRSFHNHTYIDVVLNFLRSGSLLQLTALDLSSNDLVLLPDIFGSLSSLVSLSLQNSSIITIQNGTLKVPPLRDLDLRDNSLRDLPTTTLAELSLKPGLHIRLAGNPWRCDCFIDDMLMWLKNSTQVVDVQNLTCADPEALKQHQLLQVELSQLKCSSEMEGVLETSYVFLGLVLALIGVIFLLVLYLNRKGIKRWMYNIRDACRDHMEGYHYRYEINSDPRLANLSINSDV
;
A
#
# COMPACT_ATOMS: atom_id res chain seq x y z
N MET A 1 30.53 23.57 -36.15
CA MET A 1 31.90 23.72 -35.61
C MET A 1 31.99 22.90 -34.33
N ARG A 2 32.16 21.57 -34.41
CA ARG A 2 33.44 20.83 -34.35
C ARG A 2 34.38 21.23 -33.20
N LEU A 3 34.33 20.40 -32.15
CA LEU A 3 35.44 19.80 -31.38
C LEU A 3 36.33 20.72 -30.53
N LEU A 4 36.11 20.69 -29.21
CA LEU A 4 37.18 20.55 -28.22
C LEU A 4 36.89 19.31 -27.38
N ASN A 5 37.15 18.16 -28.00
CA ASN A 5 37.32 16.89 -27.32
C ASN A 5 38.78 16.88 -26.82
N THR A 6 39.03 17.19 -25.56
CA THR A 6 40.36 16.96 -24.98
C THR A 6 40.48 15.48 -24.65
N SER A 7 40.77 14.71 -25.70
CA SER A 7 41.28 13.34 -25.59
C SER A 7 42.62 13.39 -24.86
N CYS A 8 42.71 12.78 -23.68
CA CYS A 8 44.00 12.49 -23.05
C CYS A 8 44.63 11.33 -23.84
N GLY A 9 45.36 11.67 -24.90
CA GLY A 9 46.02 10.70 -25.78
C GLY A 9 47.29 10.14 -25.14
N GLU A 10 47.43 8.81 -25.18
CA GLU A 10 48.70 8.12 -24.95
C GLU A 10 49.78 8.66 -25.92
N ILE A 11 50.81 9.31 -25.40
CA ILE A 11 52.00 9.67 -26.18
C ILE A 11 53.14 8.73 -25.78
N ARG A 12 53.36 7.71 -26.60
CA ARG A 12 54.55 6.87 -26.59
C ARG A 12 55.61 7.53 -27.49
N GLY A 13 56.53 8.30 -26.91
CA GLY A 13 57.58 9.01 -27.64
C GLY A 13 58.90 9.10 -26.88
N ARG A 14 59.91 8.37 -27.36
CA ARG A 14 61.33 8.50 -27.00
C ARG A 14 61.86 9.87 -27.44
N LEU A 15 62.58 10.60 -26.58
CA LEU A 15 64.05 10.80 -26.61
C LEU A 15 64.49 12.14 -25.94
N HIS A 16 65.63 12.04 -25.26
CA HIS A 16 66.73 13.01 -25.16
C HIS A 16 66.80 14.04 -24.01
N LYS A 17 68.02 14.07 -23.46
CA LYS A 17 68.48 14.74 -22.25
C LYS A 17 68.56 16.26 -22.45
N SER A 18 67.77 17.01 -21.68
CA SER A 18 68.14 18.26 -21.00
C SER A 18 66.84 19.03 -20.68
N GLY A 19 66.49 19.17 -19.39
CA GLY A 19 65.25 19.84 -18.96
C GLY A 19 64.35 19.01 -18.01
N VAL A 20 64.89 18.02 -17.31
CA VAL A 20 64.12 17.03 -16.53
C VAL A 20 63.47 17.62 -15.26
N MET A 21 63.82 18.83 -14.81
CA MET A 21 63.38 19.35 -13.51
C MET A 21 62.10 20.24 -13.57
N HIS A 22 61.88 20.98 -14.65
CA HIS A 22 60.67 21.82 -14.81
C HIS A 22 59.51 21.07 -15.49
N VAL A 23 59.82 20.11 -16.35
CA VAL A 23 58.81 19.23 -16.95
C VAL A 23 58.22 18.28 -15.91
N LEU A 24 59.03 17.80 -14.94
CA LEU A 24 58.52 16.97 -13.85
C LEU A 24 57.54 17.72 -12.93
N PHE A 25 57.75 19.02 -12.66
CA PHE A 25 56.86 19.81 -11.81
C PHE A 25 55.54 20.18 -12.49
N LEU A 26 55.57 20.45 -13.80
CA LEU A 26 54.35 20.63 -14.61
C LEU A 26 53.59 19.31 -14.79
N PHE A 27 54.28 18.19 -15.00
CA PHE A 27 53.64 16.87 -14.97
C PHE A 27 53.10 16.52 -13.58
N LEU A 28 53.79 16.85 -12.47
CA LEU A 28 53.27 16.61 -11.12
C LEU A 28 52.04 17.49 -10.84
N ALA A 29 52.04 18.76 -11.25
CA ALA A 29 50.90 19.66 -11.06
C ALA A 29 49.68 19.28 -11.92
N ILE A 30 49.90 18.73 -13.12
CA ILE A 30 48.83 18.22 -13.98
C ILE A 30 48.34 16.84 -13.49
N VAL A 31 49.23 16.01 -12.94
CA VAL A 31 48.88 14.69 -12.35
C VAL A 31 48.20 14.84 -10.99
N LEU A 32 48.47 15.89 -10.21
CA LEU A 32 47.77 16.17 -8.95
C LEU A 32 46.36 16.76 -9.13
N SER A 33 45.99 17.19 -10.35
CA SER A 33 44.75 17.92 -10.62
C SER A 33 43.74 17.16 -11.47
N CYS A 34 43.95 15.85 -11.67
CA CYS A 34 43.05 15.01 -12.44
C CYS A 34 42.58 13.81 -11.60
N HIS A 35 41.86 14.07 -10.51
CA HIS A 35 40.84 13.11 -10.08
C HIS A 35 39.75 13.13 -11.15
N GLY A 36 39.95 12.28 -12.16
CA GLY A 36 39.14 12.24 -13.36
C GLY A 36 37.66 12.13 -13.02
N CYS A 37 36.84 12.91 -13.72
CA CYS A 37 35.40 12.72 -13.68
C CYS A 37 35.08 11.28 -14.10
N PRO A 38 34.12 10.59 -13.46
CA PRO A 38 33.78 9.24 -13.87
C PRO A 38 33.30 9.21 -15.33
N ASP A 39 33.57 8.09 -16.00
CA ASP A 39 33.12 7.90 -17.38
C ASP A 39 31.60 8.05 -17.49
N ARG A 40 31.16 8.69 -18.59
CA ARG A 40 29.75 9.04 -18.85
C ARG A 40 29.14 10.06 -17.88
N CYS A 41 29.92 10.60 -16.95
CA CYS A 41 29.47 11.66 -16.04
C CYS A 41 29.98 13.04 -16.47
N VAL A 42 29.28 14.07 -16.00
CA VAL A 42 29.68 15.47 -16.12
C VAL A 42 29.98 16.00 -14.73
N CYS A 43 31.20 16.48 -14.53
CA CYS A 43 31.66 17.05 -13.27
C CYS A 43 31.81 18.56 -13.39
N SER A 44 31.27 19.29 -12.43
CA SER A 44 31.36 20.74 -12.34
C SER A 44 31.46 21.17 -10.88
N LEU A 45 32.59 21.80 -10.53
CA LEU A 45 32.89 22.23 -9.16
C LEU A 45 32.82 21.07 -8.15
N GLN A 46 31.75 21.01 -7.35
CA GLN A 46 31.48 19.96 -6.35
C GLN A 46 30.27 19.10 -6.75
N THR A 47 29.85 19.17 -8.00
CA THR A 47 28.69 18.45 -8.52
C THR A 47 29.12 17.41 -9.55
N VAL A 48 28.65 16.19 -9.39
CA VAL A 48 28.84 15.09 -10.33
C VAL A 48 27.47 14.65 -10.84
N LYS A 49 27.27 14.65 -12.15
CA LYS A 49 26.02 14.27 -12.80
C LYS A 49 26.23 13.09 -13.75
N CYS A 50 25.59 11.99 -13.43
CA CYS A 50 25.61 10.71 -14.14
C CYS A 50 24.15 10.30 -14.44
N GLN A 51 23.43 11.10 -15.22
CA GLN A 51 21.97 10.96 -15.40
C GLN A 51 21.64 10.41 -16.79
N ASN A 52 20.73 9.42 -16.87
CA ASN A 52 20.29 8.81 -18.13
C ASN A 52 21.46 8.32 -19.00
N GLN A 53 22.39 7.58 -18.39
CA GLN A 53 23.62 7.09 -19.04
C GLN A 53 23.66 5.56 -19.17
N ASP A 54 22.53 4.90 -18.92
CA ASP A 54 22.37 3.44 -18.91
C ASP A 54 23.40 2.75 -18.00
N LEU A 55 23.65 3.34 -16.82
CA LEU A 55 24.57 2.78 -15.82
C LEU A 55 23.89 1.65 -15.05
N ASP A 56 24.56 0.50 -14.94
CA ASP A 56 24.11 -0.62 -14.11
C ASP A 56 24.70 -0.57 -12.68
N ALA A 57 25.65 0.34 -12.43
CA ALA A 57 26.28 0.53 -11.12
C ALA A 57 26.70 2.00 -10.89
N ILE A 58 26.89 2.36 -9.62
CA ILE A 58 27.45 3.67 -9.24
C ILE A 58 28.93 3.73 -9.70
N PRO A 59 29.35 4.79 -10.43
CA PRO A 59 30.74 4.91 -10.89
C PRO A 59 31.74 5.00 -9.73
N HIS A 60 32.84 4.23 -9.77
CA HIS A 60 33.79 4.15 -8.65
C HIS A 60 34.72 5.36 -8.48
N SER A 61 34.96 6.16 -9.52
CA SER A 61 35.93 7.27 -9.52
C SER A 61 35.31 8.63 -9.18
N ILE A 62 34.46 8.67 -8.14
CA ILE A 62 33.80 9.91 -7.72
C ILE A 62 34.84 10.84 -7.05
N PRO A 63 34.99 12.10 -7.51
CA PRO A 63 35.92 13.04 -6.89
C PRO A 63 35.63 13.26 -5.40
N ALA A 64 36.66 13.26 -4.56
CA ALA A 64 36.51 13.38 -3.09
C ALA A 64 35.90 14.72 -2.62
N ASN A 65 35.97 15.77 -3.44
CA ASN A 65 35.36 17.08 -3.17
C ASN A 65 33.89 17.16 -3.61
N THR A 66 33.28 16.05 -4.04
CA THR A 66 31.88 16.00 -4.47
C THR A 66 30.95 16.25 -3.29
N LYS A 67 30.08 17.25 -3.45
CA LYS A 67 29.01 17.60 -2.51
C LYS A 67 27.64 17.13 -2.98
N PHE A 68 27.41 17.17 -4.29
CA PHE A 68 26.15 16.79 -4.92
C PHE A 68 26.40 15.70 -5.96
N LEU A 69 25.79 14.53 -5.77
CA LEU A 69 25.92 13.40 -6.67
C LEU A 69 24.55 13.03 -7.24
N PHE A 70 24.40 13.17 -8.55
CA PHE A 70 23.20 12.82 -9.28
C PHE A 70 23.45 11.58 -10.13
N VAL A 71 22.82 10.47 -9.79
CA VAL A 71 22.90 9.19 -10.54
C VAL A 71 21.47 8.75 -10.90
N THR A 72 20.64 9.68 -11.34
CA THR A 72 19.21 9.44 -11.58
C THR A 72 18.92 8.90 -12.97
N GLY A 73 17.90 8.06 -13.12
CA GLY A 73 17.45 7.58 -14.42
C GLY A 73 18.41 6.59 -15.08
N ASN A 74 19.08 5.73 -14.30
CA ASN A 74 19.89 4.64 -14.84
C ASN A 74 19.23 3.27 -14.53
N ASN A 75 19.99 2.19 -14.50
CA ASN A 75 19.52 0.81 -14.36
C ASN A 75 20.19 0.10 -13.16
N ILE A 76 20.39 0.84 -12.07
CA ILE A 76 21.05 0.36 -10.86
C ILE A 76 20.04 -0.38 -9.98
N SER A 77 20.12 -1.72 -9.96
CA SER A 77 19.20 -2.59 -9.23
C SER A 77 19.57 -2.79 -7.75
N ASN A 78 20.83 -2.63 -7.37
CA ASN A 78 21.28 -2.78 -6.00
C ASN A 78 22.34 -1.76 -5.61
N ILE A 79 22.41 -1.45 -4.32
CA ILE A 79 23.51 -0.68 -3.73
C ILE A 79 24.02 -1.38 -2.48
N SER A 80 25.35 -1.43 -2.36
CA SER A 80 26.07 -2.05 -1.27
C SER A 80 27.31 -1.22 -0.90
N VAL A 81 28.05 -1.67 0.11
CA VAL A 81 29.32 -1.04 0.51
C VAL A 81 30.28 -0.88 -0.69
N ALA A 82 30.25 -1.80 -1.65
CA ALA A 82 31.08 -1.74 -2.86
C ALA A 82 30.67 -0.61 -3.83
N SER A 83 29.44 -0.10 -3.75
CA SER A 83 28.97 1.02 -4.56
C SER A 83 29.64 2.35 -4.16
N PHE A 84 30.08 2.48 -2.91
CA PHE A 84 30.80 3.63 -2.38
C PHE A 84 32.14 3.20 -1.76
N PRO A 85 33.14 2.79 -2.58
CA PRO A 85 34.39 2.20 -2.08
C PRO A 85 35.31 3.21 -1.38
N THR A 86 35.12 4.50 -1.64
CA THR A 86 35.88 5.60 -1.05
C THR A 86 34.99 6.44 -0.16
N ARG A 87 35.54 6.89 0.98
CA ARG A 87 34.85 7.82 1.86
C ARG A 87 34.68 9.20 1.19
N LEU A 88 33.44 9.68 1.11
CA LEU A 88 33.09 10.96 0.50
C LEU A 88 32.70 11.97 1.58
N ASP A 89 33.70 12.56 2.25
CA ASP A 89 33.49 13.44 3.40
C ASP A 89 32.70 14.71 3.08
N GLN A 90 32.70 15.18 1.83
CA GLN A 90 31.99 16.39 1.42
C GLN A 90 30.58 16.14 0.89
N LEU A 91 30.20 14.87 0.67
CA LEU A 91 28.91 14.55 0.05
C LEU A 91 27.77 14.80 1.02
N THR A 92 26.86 15.70 0.63
CA THR A 92 25.67 16.04 1.42
C THR A 92 24.37 15.61 0.75
N ASP A 93 24.36 15.50 -0.58
CA ASP A 93 23.14 15.25 -1.34
C ASP A 93 23.40 14.15 -2.38
N LEU A 94 22.64 13.05 -2.26
CA LEU A 94 22.70 11.88 -3.12
C LEU A 94 21.35 11.62 -3.77
N TYR A 95 21.32 11.67 -5.10
CA TYR A 95 20.12 11.43 -5.90
C TYR A 95 20.25 10.14 -6.72
N LEU A 96 19.47 9.14 -6.34
CA LEU A 96 19.41 7.80 -6.92
C LEU A 96 18.00 7.47 -7.43
N GLY A 97 17.19 8.50 -7.72
CA GLY A 97 15.84 8.32 -8.21
C GLY A 97 15.77 7.73 -9.63
N GLY A 98 14.79 6.87 -9.90
CA GLY A 98 14.55 6.33 -11.24
C GLY A 98 15.58 5.29 -11.71
N ASN A 99 16.16 4.49 -10.81
CA ASN A 99 17.17 3.48 -11.16
C ASN A 99 16.64 2.04 -11.27
N GLY A 100 15.39 1.79 -10.85
CA GLY A 100 14.87 0.44 -10.73
C GLY A 100 15.45 -0.34 -9.56
N MET A 101 15.94 0.36 -8.52
CA MET A 101 16.59 -0.25 -7.36
C MET A 101 15.64 -1.17 -6.59
N GLU A 102 16.08 -2.39 -6.32
CA GLU A 102 15.36 -3.44 -5.59
C GLU A 102 15.91 -3.67 -4.18
N TYR A 103 17.22 -3.50 -3.99
CA TYR A 103 17.90 -3.84 -2.73
C TYR A 103 18.81 -2.71 -2.23
N VAL A 104 18.61 -2.31 -0.97
CA VAL A 104 19.51 -1.44 -0.21
C VAL A 104 20.16 -2.27 0.90
N GLU A 105 21.44 -2.62 0.71
CA GLU A 105 22.16 -3.51 1.62
C GLU A 105 22.62 -2.81 2.92
N GLU A 106 23.10 -3.60 3.87
CA GLU A 106 23.70 -3.09 5.11
C GLU A 106 24.96 -2.26 4.85
N MET A 107 25.22 -1.27 5.71
CA MET A 107 26.42 -0.42 5.75
C MET A 107 26.71 0.36 4.46
N VAL A 108 25.77 0.39 3.50
CA VAL A 108 25.96 1.04 2.19
C VAL A 108 26.29 2.52 2.30
N PHE A 109 25.81 3.20 3.35
CA PHE A 109 26.03 4.64 3.53
C PHE A 109 27.15 4.98 4.54
N ASP A 110 27.90 4.01 5.06
CA ASP A 110 28.96 4.23 6.05
C ASP A 110 30.07 5.18 5.55
N ASN A 111 30.36 5.12 4.25
CA ASN A 111 31.33 5.98 3.59
C ASN A 111 30.80 7.39 3.25
N LEU A 112 29.57 7.72 3.66
CA LEU A 112 28.91 9.00 3.41
C LEU A 112 28.54 9.73 4.73
N PRO A 113 29.51 10.06 5.61
CA PRO A 113 29.27 10.46 6.99
C PRO A 113 28.54 11.81 7.15
N ASN A 114 28.46 12.62 6.09
CA ASN A 114 27.82 13.93 6.09
C ASN A 114 26.58 13.99 5.17
N LEU A 115 26.02 12.84 4.79
CA LEU A 115 24.83 12.78 3.96
C LEU A 115 23.64 13.40 4.70
N LEU A 116 23.05 14.42 4.09
CA LEU A 116 21.88 15.15 4.60
C LEU A 116 20.62 14.82 3.82
N ARG A 117 20.74 14.61 2.50
CA ARG A 117 19.62 14.33 1.60
C ARG A 117 19.87 13.05 0.81
N LEU A 118 18.89 12.16 0.84
CA LEU A 118 18.87 10.95 0.04
C LEU A 118 17.55 10.88 -0.74
N ASP A 119 17.66 10.84 -2.06
CA ASP A 119 16.53 10.63 -2.96
C ASP A 119 16.61 9.24 -3.59
N LEU A 120 15.67 8.38 -3.22
CA LEU A 120 15.47 7.03 -3.74
C LEU A 120 14.11 6.90 -4.43
N SER A 121 13.49 8.01 -4.84
CA SER A 121 12.18 8.01 -5.49
C SER A 121 12.15 7.24 -6.81
N ASN A 122 10.97 6.80 -7.25
CA ASN A 122 10.80 6.12 -8.54
C ASN A 122 11.70 4.87 -8.67
N ASN A 123 11.82 4.08 -7.60
CA ASN A 123 12.54 2.80 -7.58
C ASN A 123 11.57 1.64 -7.32
N ARG A 124 12.09 0.42 -7.14
CA ARG A 124 11.28 -0.80 -6.95
C ARG A 124 11.76 -1.59 -5.74
N ILE A 125 11.97 -0.88 -4.63
CA ILE A 125 12.63 -1.41 -3.44
C ILE A 125 11.78 -2.55 -2.87
N GLN A 126 12.39 -3.72 -2.77
CA GLN A 126 11.83 -4.93 -2.17
C GLN A 126 12.43 -5.22 -0.80
N SER A 127 13.64 -4.70 -0.53
CA SER A 127 14.32 -4.84 0.74
C SER A 127 15.18 -3.62 1.04
N PHE A 128 15.07 -3.14 2.28
CA PHE A 128 15.87 -2.05 2.81
C PHE A 128 16.42 -2.47 4.17
N SER A 129 17.75 -2.60 4.28
CA SER A 129 18.37 -3.03 5.53
C SER A 129 18.20 -2.02 6.65
N GLU A 130 17.82 -2.47 7.84
CA GLU A 130 17.75 -1.65 9.06
C GLU A 130 19.12 -1.07 9.45
N ARG A 131 20.21 -1.69 8.99
CA ARG A 131 21.60 -1.27 9.21
C ARG A 131 22.22 -0.60 7.97
N ALA A 132 21.42 -0.04 7.06
CA ALA A 132 21.94 0.64 5.87
C ALA A 132 22.68 1.95 6.21
N PHE A 133 22.25 2.62 7.28
CA PHE A 133 22.83 3.88 7.76
C PHE A 133 23.73 3.65 8.98
N PRO A 134 24.80 4.44 9.15
CA PRO A 134 25.57 4.46 10.38
C PRO A 134 24.76 5.06 11.55
N ASP A 135 25.08 4.67 12.78
CA ASP A 135 24.37 5.10 14.00
C ASP A 135 24.38 6.62 14.20
N ASP A 136 25.44 7.31 13.78
CA ASP A 136 25.63 8.76 13.90
C ASP A 136 25.24 9.55 12.64
N ASN A 137 24.44 8.94 11.75
CA ASN A 137 24.02 9.59 10.51
C ASN A 137 23.32 10.94 10.75
N LYS A 138 23.46 11.82 9.75
CA LYS A 138 22.92 13.19 9.76
C LYS A 138 21.79 13.34 8.76
N LEU A 139 21.14 12.24 8.38
CA LEU A 139 20.14 12.29 7.32
C LEU A 139 18.93 13.11 7.79
N GLN A 140 18.62 14.16 7.03
CA GLN A 140 17.53 15.09 7.34
C GLN A 140 16.36 14.94 6.38
N LEU A 141 16.62 14.52 5.14
CA LEU A 141 15.62 14.45 4.08
C LEU A 141 15.74 13.12 3.35
N LEU A 142 14.65 12.35 3.38
CA LEU A 142 14.55 11.06 2.72
C LEU A 142 13.33 11.07 1.78
N ASN A 143 13.58 10.88 0.49
CA ASN A 143 12.54 10.73 -0.51
C ASN A 143 12.46 9.27 -0.96
N LEU A 144 11.32 8.64 -0.70
CA LEU A 144 10.95 7.27 -1.08
C LEU A 144 9.64 7.26 -1.87
N SER A 145 9.30 8.37 -2.51
CA SER A 145 8.09 8.48 -3.31
C SER A 145 8.13 7.52 -4.50
N ARG A 146 7.03 6.79 -4.73
CA ARG A 146 6.94 5.76 -5.80
C ARG A 146 8.13 4.79 -5.77
N SER A 147 8.50 4.30 -4.60
CA SER A 147 9.63 3.38 -4.42
C SER A 147 9.19 1.97 -4.07
N PHE A 148 7.92 1.76 -3.67
CA PHE A 148 7.41 0.46 -3.25
C PHE A 148 6.21 0.05 -4.11
N HIS A 149 6.35 -1.04 -4.88
CA HIS A 149 5.32 -1.53 -5.79
C HIS A 149 4.60 -2.80 -5.32
N ASN A 150 5.15 -3.50 -4.33
CA ASN A 150 4.54 -4.71 -3.81
C ASN A 150 3.95 -4.48 -2.42
N HIS A 151 2.62 -4.35 -2.37
CA HIS A 151 1.88 -4.05 -1.15
C HIS A 151 2.09 -5.08 -0.03
N THR A 152 2.43 -6.35 -0.36
CA THR A 152 2.51 -7.42 0.66
C THR A 152 3.67 -7.24 1.63
N TYR A 153 4.67 -6.43 1.29
CA TYR A 153 5.89 -6.30 2.07
C TYR A 153 6.19 -4.88 2.51
N ILE A 154 5.35 -3.89 2.18
CA ILE A 154 5.68 -2.49 2.47
C ILE A 154 5.94 -2.26 3.96
N ASP A 155 5.06 -2.80 4.83
CA ASP A 155 5.25 -2.69 6.28
C ASP A 155 6.60 -3.27 6.74
N VAL A 156 7.00 -4.40 6.16
CA VAL A 156 8.28 -5.06 6.45
C VAL A 156 9.46 -4.24 5.93
N VAL A 157 9.34 -3.71 4.71
CA VAL A 157 10.37 -2.89 4.07
C VAL A 157 10.58 -1.58 4.82
N LEU A 158 9.54 -1.03 5.46
CA LEU A 158 9.63 0.21 6.23
C LEU A 158 10.12 0.03 7.67
N ASN A 159 10.47 -1.19 8.11
CA ASN A 159 10.98 -1.43 9.46
C ASN A 159 12.25 -0.63 9.78
N PHE A 160 13.07 -0.29 8.77
CA PHE A 160 14.24 0.58 8.99
C PHE A 160 13.84 1.96 9.54
N LEU A 161 12.65 2.49 9.24
CA LEU A 161 12.17 3.74 9.82
C LEU A 161 11.90 3.59 11.33
N ARG A 162 11.48 2.39 11.76
CA ARG A 162 11.24 2.07 13.17
C ARG A 162 12.52 1.76 13.95
N SER A 163 13.62 1.42 13.27
CA SER A 163 14.91 1.06 13.89
C SER A 163 15.47 2.13 14.85
N GLY A 164 15.05 3.39 14.69
CA GLY A 164 15.55 4.51 15.47
C GLY A 164 16.91 5.03 14.99
N SER A 165 17.41 4.58 13.83
CA SER A 165 18.63 5.12 13.21
C SER A 165 18.43 6.56 12.69
N LEU A 166 17.22 6.91 12.25
CA LEU A 166 16.93 8.16 11.56
C LEU A 166 16.44 9.30 12.48
N LEU A 167 17.13 9.52 13.61
CA LEU A 167 16.72 10.49 14.64
C LEU A 167 16.75 11.96 14.18
N GLN A 168 17.58 12.28 13.18
CA GLN A 168 17.71 13.63 12.62
C GLN A 168 16.78 13.89 11.43
N LEU A 169 15.95 12.91 11.05
CA LEU A 169 15.10 13.04 9.87
C LEU A 169 14.01 14.10 10.11
N THR A 170 13.99 15.11 9.25
CA THR A 170 13.09 16.27 9.32
C THR A 170 12.01 16.25 8.25
N ALA A 171 12.28 15.69 7.06
CA ALA A 171 11.23 15.42 6.08
C ALA A 171 11.35 14.03 5.47
N LEU A 172 10.18 13.42 5.31
CA LEU A 172 9.99 12.10 4.73
C LEU A 172 8.90 12.19 3.67
N ASP A 173 9.25 11.78 2.46
CA ASP A 173 8.28 11.65 1.36
C ASP A 173 8.05 10.17 1.05
N LEU A 174 6.83 9.72 1.31
CA LEU A 174 6.33 8.38 1.03
C LEU A 174 5.17 8.42 0.01
N SER A 175 5.00 9.53 -0.70
CA SER A 175 3.91 9.70 -1.67
C SER A 175 3.96 8.68 -2.81
N SER A 176 2.82 8.40 -3.43
CA SER A 176 2.72 7.47 -4.57
C SER A 176 3.23 6.06 -4.27
N ASN A 177 3.17 5.64 -3.00
CA ASN A 177 3.34 4.26 -2.58
C ASN A 177 1.99 3.71 -2.13
N ASP A 178 1.65 2.48 -2.49
CA ASP A 178 0.34 1.86 -2.20
C ASP A 178 0.18 1.47 -0.72
N LEU A 179 0.17 2.46 0.18
CA LEU A 179 0.00 2.36 1.63
C LEU A 179 -1.48 2.30 2.00
N VAL A 180 -2.12 1.14 1.83
CA VAL A 180 -3.54 0.95 2.19
C VAL A 180 -3.82 1.32 3.65
N LEU A 181 -2.88 1.01 4.54
CA LEU A 181 -2.88 1.36 5.94
C LEU A 181 -1.61 2.12 6.28
N LEU A 182 -1.74 3.14 7.13
CA LEU A 182 -0.58 3.89 7.62
C LEU A 182 0.09 3.11 8.76
N PRO A 183 1.34 2.64 8.62
CA PRO A 183 1.98 1.84 9.66
C PRO A 183 2.45 2.70 10.84
N ASP A 184 2.54 2.11 12.04
CA ASP A 184 3.06 2.76 13.25
C ASP A 184 4.59 2.79 13.26
N ILE A 185 5.16 3.54 12.32
CA ILE A 185 6.61 3.68 12.09
C ILE A 185 7.13 5.07 12.45
N PHE A 186 6.26 6.07 12.61
CA PHE A 186 6.68 7.47 12.82
C PHE A 186 6.99 7.79 14.29
N GLY A 187 6.66 6.89 15.22
CA GLY A 187 6.96 7.06 16.64
C GLY A 187 8.46 7.20 16.95
N SER A 188 9.33 6.59 16.14
CA SER A 188 10.80 6.71 16.26
C SER A 188 11.37 7.98 15.62
N LEU A 189 10.61 8.66 14.75
CA LEU A 189 11.06 9.82 13.97
C LEU A 189 10.77 11.13 14.72
N SER A 190 11.44 11.30 15.85
CA SER A 190 11.18 12.39 16.82
C SER A 190 11.47 13.81 16.30
N SER A 191 12.27 13.94 15.24
CA SER A 191 12.58 15.23 14.59
C SER A 191 11.74 15.50 13.34
N LEU A 192 10.78 14.63 13.00
CA LEU A 192 10.03 14.73 11.75
C LEU A 192 9.08 15.93 11.77
N VAL A 193 9.28 16.83 10.81
CA VAL A 193 8.53 18.09 10.65
C VAL A 193 7.59 18.02 9.45
N SER A 194 8.01 17.41 8.35
CA SER A 194 7.25 17.34 7.10
C SER A 194 7.06 15.89 6.67
N LEU A 195 5.81 15.47 6.50
CA LEU A 195 5.45 14.13 6.05
C LEU A 195 4.52 14.22 4.84
N SER A 196 4.96 13.63 3.73
CA SER A 196 4.15 13.50 2.52
C SER A 196 3.71 12.05 2.34
N LEU A 197 2.39 11.86 2.27
CA LEU A 197 1.70 10.58 2.04
C LEU A 197 0.69 10.74 0.90
N GLN A 198 0.91 11.70 0.00
CA GLN A 198 0.03 11.98 -1.12
C GLN A 198 -0.10 10.75 -2.04
N ASN A 199 -1.30 10.48 -2.56
CA ASN A 199 -1.53 9.45 -3.57
C ASN A 199 -1.08 8.04 -3.09
N SER A 200 -1.41 7.68 -1.86
CA SER A 200 -0.98 6.43 -1.24
C SER A 200 -2.09 5.43 -0.97
N SER A 201 -3.31 5.67 -1.46
CA SER A 201 -4.48 4.81 -1.26
C SER A 201 -4.86 4.57 0.21
N ILE A 202 -4.46 5.45 1.13
CA ILE A 202 -4.74 5.32 2.57
C ILE A 202 -6.24 5.39 2.81
N ILE A 203 -6.79 4.38 3.48
CA ILE A 203 -8.23 4.31 3.79
C ILE A 203 -8.54 4.92 5.16
N THR A 204 -7.64 4.73 6.13
CA THR A 204 -7.81 5.22 7.50
C THR A 204 -6.46 5.47 8.16
N ILE A 205 -6.44 6.38 9.14
CA ILE A 205 -5.27 6.71 9.95
C ILE A 205 -5.42 6.00 11.29
N GLN A 206 -4.46 5.14 11.64
CA GLN A 206 -4.51 4.43 12.92
C GLN A 206 -4.33 5.40 14.10
N ASN A 207 -4.97 5.06 15.22
CA ASN A 207 -4.90 5.86 16.44
C ASN A 207 -3.46 5.92 16.97
N GLY A 208 -2.98 7.11 17.32
CA GLY A 208 -1.64 7.32 17.88
C GLY A 208 -0.52 7.48 16.86
N THR A 209 -0.72 7.13 15.59
CA THR A 209 0.32 7.17 14.55
C THR A 209 0.91 8.57 14.34
N LEU A 210 0.08 9.61 14.50
CA LEU A 210 0.50 11.01 14.32
C LEU A 210 0.77 11.72 15.65
N LYS A 211 0.65 11.02 16.78
CA LYS A 211 0.76 11.64 18.12
C LYS A 211 2.16 12.17 18.41
N VAL A 212 3.19 11.34 18.16
CA VAL A 212 4.57 11.60 18.55
C VAL A 212 5.28 12.66 17.69
N PRO A 213 5.33 12.56 16.36
CA PRO A 213 6.18 13.44 15.57
C PRO A 213 5.71 14.90 15.68
N PRO A 214 6.62 15.88 15.83
CA PRO A 214 6.31 17.31 15.90
C PRO A 214 6.02 17.89 14.50
N LEU A 215 5.10 17.25 13.76
CA LEU A 215 4.74 17.62 12.40
C LEU A 215 4.25 19.07 12.32
N ARG A 216 4.72 19.76 11.29
CA ARG A 216 4.25 21.07 10.84
C ARG A 216 3.61 21.01 9.47
N ASP A 217 3.99 20.03 8.64
CA ASP A 217 3.43 19.84 7.31
C ASP A 217 3.03 18.36 7.15
N LEU A 218 1.75 18.13 6.87
CA LEU A 218 1.20 16.80 6.59
C LEU A 218 0.41 16.84 5.29
N ASP A 219 0.87 16.08 4.30
CA ASP A 219 0.19 15.94 3.02
C ASP A 219 -0.51 14.57 2.92
N LEU A 220 -1.83 14.58 2.92
CA LEU A 220 -2.69 13.40 2.78
C LEU A 220 -3.57 13.48 1.53
N ARG A 221 -3.20 14.33 0.55
CA ARG A 221 -3.99 14.49 -0.67
C ARG A 221 -4.08 13.20 -1.48
N ASP A 222 -5.15 13.10 -2.25
CA ASP A 222 -5.35 12.02 -3.23
C ASP A 222 -5.28 10.61 -2.60
N ASN A 223 -5.76 10.45 -1.36
CA ASN A 223 -5.90 9.14 -0.70
C ASN A 223 -7.35 8.65 -0.79
N SER A 224 -7.65 7.57 -0.05
CA SER A 224 -8.95 6.92 0.00
C SER A 224 -9.69 7.20 1.33
N LEU A 225 -9.36 8.31 2.01
CA LEU A 225 -9.98 8.66 3.29
C LEU A 225 -11.45 9.03 3.08
N ARG A 226 -12.34 8.42 3.86
CA ARG A 226 -13.77 8.71 3.82
C ARG A 226 -14.23 9.57 4.99
N ASP A 227 -13.51 9.50 6.10
CA ASP A 227 -13.72 10.25 7.33
C ASP A 227 -12.39 10.43 8.08
N LEU A 228 -12.41 11.27 9.12
CA LEU A 228 -11.34 11.37 10.11
C LEU A 228 -11.95 11.06 11.48
N PRO A 229 -11.56 9.95 12.13
CA PRO A 229 -12.06 9.59 13.45
C PRO A 229 -11.82 10.69 14.48
N THR A 230 -12.70 10.79 15.48
CA THR A 230 -12.61 11.78 16.56
C THR A 230 -11.28 11.71 17.33
N THR A 231 -10.68 10.52 17.45
CA THR A 231 -9.35 10.31 18.02
C THR A 231 -8.27 11.01 17.20
N THR A 232 -8.30 10.85 15.87
CA THR A 232 -7.38 11.53 14.95
C THR A 232 -7.59 13.04 15.00
N LEU A 233 -8.84 13.52 15.01
CA LEU A 233 -9.14 14.95 15.12
C LEU A 233 -8.61 15.56 16.43
N ALA A 234 -8.73 14.84 17.55
CA ALA A 234 -8.16 15.26 18.83
C ALA A 234 -6.63 15.33 18.79
N GLU A 235 -5.97 14.35 18.18
CA GLU A 235 -4.50 14.35 18.00
C GLU A 235 -4.02 15.52 17.13
N LEU A 236 -4.71 15.79 16.02
CA LEU A 236 -4.39 16.92 15.14
C LEU A 236 -4.61 18.25 15.86
N SER A 237 -5.69 18.38 16.64
CA SER A 237 -6.01 19.61 17.39
C SER A 237 -4.97 19.95 18.47
N LEU A 238 -4.18 18.98 18.94
CA LEU A 238 -3.06 19.21 19.86
C LEU A 238 -1.84 19.88 19.18
N LYS A 239 -1.83 20.04 17.85
CA LYS A 239 -0.72 20.58 17.06
C LYS A 239 -1.15 21.84 16.28
N PRO A 240 -1.36 22.99 16.94
CA PRO A 240 -1.96 24.18 16.30
C PRO A 240 -1.15 24.77 15.13
N GLY A 241 0.17 24.52 15.06
CA GLY A 241 1.03 24.93 13.95
C GLY A 241 1.12 23.94 12.79
N LEU A 242 0.29 22.90 12.77
CA LEU A 242 0.26 21.88 11.72
C LEU A 242 -0.56 22.36 10.52
N HIS A 243 0.06 22.34 9.34
CA HIS A 243 -0.56 22.53 8.03
C HIS A 243 -0.89 21.17 7.43
N ILE A 244 -2.18 20.94 7.15
CA ILE A 244 -2.71 19.68 6.63
C ILE A 244 -3.29 19.92 5.24
N ARG A 245 -3.02 19.00 4.31
CA ARG A 245 -3.66 18.95 2.99
C ARG A 245 -4.47 17.67 2.85
N LEU A 246 -5.74 17.81 2.47
CA LEU A 246 -6.75 16.75 2.48
C LEU A 246 -7.54 16.62 1.16
N ALA A 247 -7.30 17.49 0.18
CA ALA A 247 -7.98 17.46 -1.11
C ALA A 247 -7.80 16.13 -1.86
N GLY A 248 -8.76 15.78 -2.70
CA GLY A 248 -8.71 14.55 -3.51
C GLY A 248 -9.09 13.26 -2.77
N ASN A 249 -9.56 13.34 -1.52
CA ASN A 249 -10.08 12.20 -0.77
C ASN A 249 -11.60 12.01 -0.97
N PRO A 250 -12.11 10.76 -1.01
CA PRO A 250 -13.53 10.45 -1.20
C PRO A 250 -14.37 10.62 0.08
N TRP A 251 -14.51 11.85 0.56
CA TRP A 251 -15.23 12.16 1.81
C TRP A 251 -16.69 11.69 1.79
N ARG A 252 -17.10 10.98 2.83
CA ARG A 252 -18.46 10.49 3.01
C ARG A 252 -19.29 11.49 3.83
N CYS A 253 -20.21 12.19 3.17
CA CYS A 253 -21.07 13.20 3.78
C CYS A 253 -22.41 12.63 4.25
N ASP A 254 -22.36 11.74 5.25
CA ASP A 254 -23.53 11.21 5.95
C ASP A 254 -23.60 11.77 7.39
N CYS A 255 -24.44 11.20 8.27
CA CYS A 255 -24.54 11.72 9.64
C CYS A 255 -23.29 11.51 10.51
N PHE A 256 -22.32 10.68 10.09
CA PHE A 256 -21.11 10.42 10.87
C PHE A 256 -20.01 11.46 10.64
N ILE A 257 -20.12 12.32 9.62
CA ILE A 257 -19.11 13.35 9.33
C ILE A 257 -19.24 14.61 10.22
N ASP A 258 -20.23 14.67 11.10
CA ASP A 258 -20.55 15.86 11.90
C ASP A 258 -19.34 16.41 12.68
N ASP A 259 -18.63 15.54 13.41
CA ASP A 259 -17.44 15.92 14.18
C ASP A 259 -16.34 16.53 13.29
N MET A 260 -16.14 15.94 12.11
CA MET A 260 -15.17 16.43 11.13
C MET A 260 -15.61 17.79 10.56
N LEU A 261 -16.90 17.98 10.25
CA LEU A 261 -17.40 19.28 9.78
C LEU A 261 -17.27 20.38 10.83
N MET A 262 -17.57 20.08 12.09
CA MET A 262 -17.37 21.00 13.21
C MET A 262 -15.89 21.35 13.36
N TRP A 263 -15.00 20.36 13.28
CA TRP A 263 -13.56 20.58 13.33
C TRP A 263 -13.06 21.44 12.16
N LEU A 264 -13.48 21.17 10.92
CA LEU A 264 -13.09 21.95 9.74
C LEU A 264 -13.56 23.40 9.81
N LYS A 265 -14.75 23.67 10.37
CA LYS A 265 -15.27 25.03 10.56
C LYS A 265 -14.50 25.83 11.63
N ASN A 266 -13.92 25.14 12.60
CA ASN A 266 -13.21 25.76 13.72
C ASN A 266 -11.67 25.76 13.55
N SER A 267 -11.13 24.93 12.66
CA SER A 267 -9.70 24.74 12.47
C SER A 267 -9.15 25.58 11.32
N THR A 268 -7.98 26.19 11.51
CA THR A 268 -7.18 26.81 10.45
C THR A 268 -6.04 25.91 9.94
N GLN A 269 -5.98 24.66 10.42
CA GLN A 269 -4.89 23.72 10.11
C GLN A 269 -5.00 23.18 8.67
N VAL A 270 -6.21 23.04 8.14
CA VAL A 270 -6.45 22.49 6.79
C VAL A 270 -6.29 23.60 5.75
N VAL A 271 -5.20 23.56 5.01
CA VAL A 271 -4.81 24.61 4.07
C VAL A 271 -5.70 24.62 2.82
N ASP A 272 -6.14 23.44 2.38
CA ASP A 272 -6.93 23.22 1.16
C ASP A 272 -8.41 22.94 1.46
N VAL A 273 -8.93 23.48 2.57
CA VAL A 273 -10.30 23.23 3.04
C VAL A 273 -11.38 23.55 2.00
N GLN A 274 -11.14 24.54 1.14
CA GLN A 274 -12.06 24.96 0.07
C GLN A 274 -12.16 23.94 -1.07
N ASN A 275 -11.18 23.04 -1.17
CA ASN A 275 -11.12 22.02 -2.22
C ASN A 275 -11.68 20.66 -1.76
N LEU A 276 -12.20 20.58 -0.53
CA LEU A 276 -12.80 19.35 0.00
C LEU A 276 -14.23 19.22 -0.52
N THR A 277 -14.52 18.11 -1.20
CA THR A 277 -15.84 17.81 -1.75
C THR A 277 -16.33 16.44 -1.30
N CYS A 278 -17.64 16.30 -1.13
CA CYS A 278 -18.28 15.03 -0.85
C CYS A 278 -18.16 14.09 -2.06
N ALA A 279 -17.84 12.83 -1.82
CA ALA A 279 -17.92 11.76 -2.81
C ALA A 279 -19.24 11.00 -2.72
N ASP A 280 -19.70 10.76 -1.49
CA ASP A 280 -20.94 10.04 -1.18
C ASP A 280 -21.75 10.82 -0.12
N PRO A 281 -23.08 10.67 -0.05
CA PRO A 281 -23.95 9.94 -0.98
C PRO A 281 -24.12 10.69 -2.33
N GLU A 282 -24.65 10.02 -3.36
CA GLU A 282 -24.85 10.61 -4.70
C GLU A 282 -25.61 11.96 -4.70
N ALA A 283 -26.52 12.17 -3.74
CA ALA A 283 -27.24 13.43 -3.58
C ALA A 283 -26.34 14.64 -3.25
N LEU A 284 -25.21 14.40 -2.58
CA LEU A 284 -24.26 15.43 -2.15
C LEU A 284 -22.94 15.35 -2.92
N LYS A 285 -22.82 14.47 -3.91
CA LYS A 285 -21.59 14.29 -4.69
C LYS A 285 -21.10 15.62 -5.28
N GLN A 286 -19.80 15.85 -5.22
CA GLN A 286 -19.10 17.07 -5.62
C GLN A 286 -19.49 18.36 -4.87
N HIS A 287 -20.39 18.30 -3.88
CA HIS A 287 -20.69 19.46 -3.04
C HIS A 287 -19.50 19.74 -2.12
N GLN A 288 -19.21 21.02 -1.89
CA GLN A 288 -18.13 21.43 -1.00
C GLN A 288 -18.47 21.09 0.46
N LEU A 289 -17.55 20.44 1.17
CA LEU A 289 -17.78 19.96 2.54
C LEU A 289 -18.21 21.09 3.49
N LEU A 290 -17.57 22.25 3.41
CA LEU A 290 -17.87 23.40 4.27
C LEU A 290 -19.28 23.97 4.08
N GLN A 291 -19.89 23.74 2.91
CA GLN A 291 -21.20 24.25 2.56
C GLN A 291 -22.34 23.29 2.91
N VAL A 292 -22.03 22.08 3.34
CA VAL A 292 -23.05 21.09 3.72
C VAL A 292 -23.73 21.50 5.03
N GLU A 293 -25.06 21.53 5.00
CA GLU A 293 -25.87 21.75 6.20
C GLU A 293 -26.15 20.43 6.93
N LEU A 294 -26.20 20.46 8.26
CA LEU A 294 -26.49 19.29 9.10
C LEU A 294 -27.84 18.63 8.78
N SER A 295 -28.81 19.42 8.30
CA SER A 295 -30.14 18.95 7.88
C SER A 295 -30.11 18.04 6.64
N GLN A 296 -29.07 18.16 5.82
CA GLN A 296 -28.89 17.40 4.59
C GLN A 296 -28.21 16.04 4.85
N LEU A 297 -27.53 15.90 5.98
CA LEU A 297 -26.86 14.68 6.40
C LEU A 297 -27.90 13.64 6.83
N LYS A 298 -27.98 12.54 6.09
CA LYS A 298 -28.90 11.44 6.37
C LYS A 298 -28.10 10.18 6.64
N CYS A 299 -28.50 9.44 7.67
CA CYS A 299 -28.06 8.07 7.88
C CYS A 299 -29.19 7.13 7.54
N SER A 300 -29.14 6.53 6.36
CA SER A 300 -29.96 5.37 6.05
C SER A 300 -29.33 4.15 6.72
N SER A 301 -30.07 3.49 7.61
CA SER A 301 -29.83 2.09 7.90
C SER A 301 -30.10 1.33 6.59
N GLU A 302 -29.07 1.11 5.77
CA GLU A 302 -29.11 0.35 4.51
C GLU A 302 -29.36 -1.15 4.75
N MET A 303 -30.39 -1.49 5.53
CA MET A 303 -30.88 -2.85 5.73
C MET A 303 -32.30 -3.02 5.19
N GLU A 304 -33.02 -1.93 4.90
CA GLU A 304 -34.38 -2.00 4.36
C GLU A 304 -34.43 -2.31 2.85
N GLY A 305 -33.47 -1.85 2.05
CA GLY A 305 -33.49 -2.09 0.59
C GLY A 305 -32.99 -3.47 0.13
N VAL A 306 -32.03 -4.06 0.86
CA VAL A 306 -31.37 -5.31 0.45
C VAL A 306 -32.16 -6.55 0.88
N LEU A 307 -32.85 -6.51 2.03
CA LEU A 307 -33.71 -7.62 2.44
C LEU A 307 -34.98 -7.71 1.58
N GLU A 308 -35.61 -6.58 1.23
CA GLU A 308 -36.84 -6.60 0.41
C GLU A 308 -36.62 -7.23 -0.97
N THR A 309 -35.50 -6.90 -1.63
CA THR A 309 -35.17 -7.47 -2.94
C THR A 309 -34.87 -8.97 -2.88
N SER A 310 -34.28 -9.45 -1.78
CA SER A 310 -34.00 -10.88 -1.54
C SER A 310 -35.27 -11.70 -1.28
N TYR A 311 -36.21 -11.18 -0.50
CA TYR A 311 -37.47 -11.88 -0.22
C TYR A 311 -38.41 -11.95 -1.42
N VAL A 312 -38.45 -10.90 -2.25
CA VAL A 312 -39.23 -10.91 -3.51
C VAL A 312 -38.67 -11.97 -4.46
N PHE A 313 -37.35 -12.06 -4.60
CA PHE A 313 -36.70 -13.08 -5.42
C PHE A 313 -36.99 -14.50 -4.90
N LEU A 314 -36.88 -14.72 -3.58
CA LEU A 314 -37.23 -15.99 -2.95
C LEU A 314 -38.70 -16.36 -3.18
N GLY A 315 -39.62 -15.39 -3.06
CA GLY A 315 -41.05 -15.59 -3.31
C GLY A 315 -41.35 -16.02 -4.75
N LEU A 316 -40.68 -15.40 -5.73
CA LEU A 316 -40.81 -15.77 -7.14
C LEU A 316 -40.30 -17.19 -7.43
N VAL A 317 -39.16 -17.57 -6.84
CA VAL A 317 -38.60 -18.92 -6.98
C VAL A 317 -39.53 -19.97 -6.37
N LEU A 318 -40.07 -19.73 -5.17
CA LEU A 318 -41.01 -20.63 -4.51
C LEU A 318 -42.31 -20.79 -5.31
N ALA A 319 -42.84 -19.69 -5.87
CA ALA A 319 -44.01 -19.74 -6.74
C ALA A 319 -43.76 -20.58 -8.00
N LEU A 320 -42.59 -20.42 -8.65
CA LEU A 320 -42.21 -21.20 -9.82
C LEU A 320 -42.12 -22.70 -9.49
N ILE A 321 -41.48 -23.06 -8.38
CA ILE A 321 -41.39 -24.45 -7.91
C ILE A 321 -42.79 -25.02 -7.67
N GLY A 322 -43.68 -24.25 -7.04
CA GLY A 322 -45.06 -24.66 -6.81
C GLY A 322 -45.83 -24.92 -8.10
N VAL A 323 -45.68 -24.06 -9.11
CA VAL A 323 -46.31 -24.24 -10.43
C VAL A 323 -45.77 -25.48 -11.14
N ILE A 324 -44.46 -25.70 -11.12
CA ILE A 324 -43.83 -26.89 -11.72
C ILE A 324 -44.32 -28.16 -11.02
N PHE A 325 -44.37 -28.16 -9.68
CA PHE A 325 -44.87 -29.30 -8.92
C PHE A 325 -46.33 -29.62 -9.25
N LEU A 326 -47.21 -28.61 -9.29
CA LEU A 326 -48.60 -28.79 -9.68
C LEU A 326 -48.73 -29.30 -11.12
N LEU A 327 -47.89 -28.81 -12.05
CA LEU A 327 -47.85 -29.30 -13.43
C LEU A 327 -47.45 -30.78 -13.49
N VAL A 328 -46.43 -31.20 -12.74
CA VAL A 328 -45.98 -32.59 -12.66
C VAL A 328 -47.10 -33.49 -12.11
N LEU A 329 -47.79 -33.06 -11.05
CA LEU A 329 -48.95 -33.78 -10.51
C LEU A 329 -50.09 -33.86 -11.53
N TYR A 330 -50.35 -32.78 -12.26
CA TYR A 330 -51.39 -32.72 -13.27
C TYR A 330 -51.11 -33.68 -14.44
N LEU A 331 -49.89 -33.66 -14.98
CA LEU A 331 -49.46 -34.54 -16.07
C LEU A 331 -49.51 -36.01 -15.65
N ASN A 332 -49.13 -36.32 -14.41
CA ASN A 332 -49.13 -37.68 -13.89
C ASN A 332 -50.45 -38.10 -13.21
N ARG A 333 -51.51 -37.28 -13.25
CA ARG A 333 -52.75 -37.51 -12.49
C ARG A 333 -53.39 -38.88 -12.75
N LYS A 334 -53.32 -39.39 -13.98
CA LYS A 334 -53.87 -40.71 -14.34
C LYS A 334 -53.03 -41.85 -13.76
N GLY A 335 -51.71 -41.72 -13.81
CA GLY A 335 -50.76 -42.67 -13.21
C GLY A 335 -50.89 -42.72 -11.69
N ILE A 336 -50.95 -41.55 -11.05
CA ILE A 336 -51.13 -41.43 -9.59
C ILE A 336 -52.47 -42.02 -9.15
N LYS A 337 -53.57 -41.76 -9.88
CA LYS A 337 -54.86 -42.41 -9.59
C LYS A 337 -54.78 -43.92 -9.67
N ARG A 338 -54.18 -44.46 -10.75
CA ARG A 338 -54.00 -45.91 -10.91
C ARG A 338 -53.15 -46.50 -9.78
N TRP A 339 -52.06 -45.83 -9.41
CA TRP A 339 -51.19 -46.24 -8.30
C TRP A 339 -51.93 -46.24 -6.95
N MET A 340 -52.72 -45.20 -6.65
CA MET A 340 -53.56 -45.16 -5.44
C MET A 340 -54.57 -46.30 -5.38
N TYR A 341 -55.25 -46.61 -6.49
CA TYR A 341 -56.19 -47.73 -6.52
C TYR A 341 -55.48 -49.06 -6.26
N ASN A 342 -54.35 -49.31 -6.94
CA ASN A 342 -53.55 -50.53 -6.72
C ASN A 342 -53.08 -50.68 -5.26
N ILE A 343 -52.66 -49.59 -4.62
CA ILE A 343 -52.25 -49.61 -3.20
C ILE A 343 -53.44 -49.89 -2.29
N ARG A 344 -54.57 -49.22 -2.53
CA ARG A 344 -55.78 -49.44 -1.72
C ARG A 344 -56.22 -50.90 -1.80
N ASP A 345 -56.18 -51.46 -3.01
CA ASP A 345 -56.58 -52.83 -3.25
C ASP A 345 -55.58 -53.80 -2.58
N ALA A 346 -54.26 -53.55 -2.67
CA ALA A 346 -53.24 -54.32 -1.95
C ALA A 346 -53.38 -54.24 -0.41
N CYS A 347 -53.70 -53.07 0.15
CA CYS A 347 -53.98 -52.92 1.58
C CYS A 347 -55.26 -53.62 1.99
N ARG A 348 -56.30 -53.59 1.14
CA ARG A 348 -57.56 -54.28 1.38
C ARG A 348 -57.36 -55.79 1.43
N ASP A 349 -56.65 -56.35 0.45
CA ASP A 349 -56.31 -57.78 0.41
C ASP A 349 -55.52 -58.20 1.66
N HIS A 350 -54.60 -57.36 2.11
CA HIS A 350 -53.82 -57.62 3.32
C HIS A 350 -54.70 -57.63 4.59
N MET A 351 -55.60 -56.64 4.73
CA MET A 351 -56.55 -56.56 5.85
C MET A 351 -57.56 -57.72 5.86
N GLU A 352 -58.10 -58.12 4.70
CA GLU A 352 -58.98 -59.27 4.58
C GLU A 352 -58.24 -60.56 4.99
N GLY A 353 -56.96 -60.71 4.59
CA GLY A 353 -56.10 -61.81 5.06
C GLY A 353 -55.92 -61.87 6.58
N TYR A 354 -55.79 -60.72 7.25
CA TYR A 354 -55.78 -60.66 8.71
C TYR A 354 -57.12 -61.06 9.32
N HIS A 355 -58.24 -60.64 8.73
CA HIS A 355 -59.58 -60.96 9.21
C HIS A 355 -59.86 -62.47 9.15
N TYR A 356 -59.52 -63.12 8.02
CA TYR A 356 -59.65 -64.57 7.87
C TYR A 356 -58.81 -65.35 8.88
N ARG A 357 -57.56 -64.92 9.13
CA ARG A 357 -56.72 -65.54 10.17
C ARG A 357 -57.28 -65.34 11.57
N TYR A 358 -57.90 -64.20 11.84
CA TYR A 358 -58.50 -63.93 13.15
C TYR A 358 -59.73 -64.82 13.39
N GLU A 359 -60.62 -64.97 12.40
CA GLU A 359 -61.81 -65.85 12.50
C GLU A 359 -61.44 -67.33 12.70
N ILE A 360 -60.42 -67.84 12.01
CA ILE A 360 -59.95 -69.22 12.19
C ILE A 360 -59.41 -69.45 13.62
N ASN A 361 -58.68 -68.47 14.18
CA ASN A 361 -58.13 -68.59 15.52
C ASN A 361 -59.16 -68.34 16.63
N SER A 362 -60.33 -67.77 16.31
CA SER A 362 -61.39 -67.47 17.26
C SER A 362 -62.59 -68.43 17.19
N ASP A 363 -62.55 -69.45 16.32
CA ASP A 363 -63.51 -70.56 16.33
C ASP A 363 -63.29 -71.47 17.55
N PRO A 364 -64.21 -71.52 18.53
CA PRO A 364 -64.06 -72.32 19.74
C PRO A 364 -64.06 -73.83 19.48
N ARG A 365 -64.39 -74.29 18.26
CA ARG A 365 -64.28 -75.71 17.90
C ARG A 365 -62.83 -76.16 17.67
N LEU A 366 -61.94 -75.26 17.24
CA LEU A 366 -60.51 -75.53 17.06
C LEU A 366 -59.72 -75.47 18.38
N ALA A 367 -60.19 -74.71 19.37
CA ALA A 367 -59.60 -74.68 20.72
C ALA A 367 -59.71 -76.04 21.46
N ASN A 368 -60.68 -76.88 21.09
CA ASN A 368 -60.83 -78.24 21.64
C ASN A 368 -60.04 -79.32 20.88
N LEU A 369 -59.44 -78.99 19.73
CA LEU A 369 -58.58 -79.92 18.99
C LEU A 369 -57.12 -79.86 19.50
N SER A 370 -56.69 -78.77 20.11
CA SER A 370 -55.32 -78.62 20.62
C SER A 370 -55.10 -79.17 22.05
N ILE A 371 -56.15 -79.63 22.74
CA ILE A 371 -56.01 -80.26 24.08
C ILE A 371 -55.90 -81.79 23.98
N ASN A 372 -56.25 -82.39 22.83
CA ASN A 372 -56.24 -83.85 22.64
C ASN A 372 -55.18 -84.34 21.64
N SER A 373 -54.19 -83.52 21.31
CA SER A 373 -53.03 -83.94 20.49
C SER A 373 -51.71 -83.67 21.21
N ASP A 374 -51.61 -84.14 22.45
CA ASP A 374 -50.34 -84.62 23.02
C ASP A 374 -50.36 -86.16 22.93
N VAL A 375 -49.60 -86.69 21.97
CA VAL A 375 -48.86 -87.96 22.11
C VAL A 375 -47.46 -87.71 21.58
#